data_AF-A0A961ZYI4-F1
#
_entry.id   AF-A0A961ZYI4-F1
#
_cell.length_a   1.000
_cell.length_b   1.000
_cell.length_c   1.000
_cell.angle_alpha   90.00
_cell.angle_beta   90.00
_cell.angle_gamma   90.00
#
_symmetry.space_group_name_H-M   'P 1'
#
loop_
_entity.id
_entity.type
_entity.pdbx_description
1 polymer ?
#
loop_
_entity_poly.entity_id
_entity_poly.type
_entity_poly.pdbx_seq_one_letter_code
_entity_poly.pdbx_strand_id
1 'polypeptide(L)'
;MTRLLFSTGNILVSLILGALLFGFVFIQYPETMSSILDAASSFKGWLIGLGITTEYNNWIRVLLEERQLVFMGFTILARIGLSLLTYPIVAMRERS
;
A
#
# COMPACT_ATOMS: atom_id res chain seq x y z
N MET A 1 18.87 20.15 -5.06
CA MET A 1 19.07 19.19 -3.96
C MET A 1 17.92 19.19 -2.95
N THR A 2 17.49 20.33 -2.41
CA THR A 2 16.38 20.42 -1.43
C THR A 2 15.06 19.81 -1.92
N ARG A 3 14.66 20.03 -3.18
CA ARG A 3 13.45 19.39 -3.77
C ARG A 3 13.50 17.85 -3.77
N LEU A 4 14.67 17.26 -4.01
CA LEU A 4 14.86 15.80 -3.97
C LEU A 4 14.77 15.29 -2.52
N LEU A 5 15.36 16.01 -1.55
CA LEU A 5 15.26 15.69 -0.13
C LEU A 5 13.80 15.70 0.37
N PHE A 6 13.02 16.71 0.00
CA PHE A 6 11.59 16.77 0.34
C PHE A 6 10.79 15.66 -0.34
N SER A 7 11.11 15.33 -1.60
CA SER A 7 10.47 14.22 -2.31
C SER A 7 10.78 12.87 -1.66
N THR A 8 12.03 12.61 -1.30
CA THR A 8 12.44 11.37 -0.63
C THR A 8 11.85 11.28 0.79
N GLY A 9 11.83 12.39 1.53
CA GLY A 9 11.18 12.45 2.84
C GLY A 9 9.69 12.12 2.76
N ASN A 10 8.99 12.61 1.74
CA ASN A 10 7.58 12.29 1.51
C ASN A 10 7.34 10.79 1.24
N ILE A 11 8.25 10.14 0.51
CA ILE A 11 8.20 8.69 0.25
C ILE A 11 8.39 7.91 1.56
N LEU A 12 9.37 8.29 2.38
CA LEU A 12 9.63 7.65 3.67
C LEU A 12 8.46 7.82 4.64
N VAL A 13 7.89 9.02 4.74
CA VAL A 13 6.70 9.27 5.57
C VAL A 13 5.52 8.43 5.10
N SER A 14 5.32 8.30 3.77
CA SER A 14 4.26 7.46 3.22
C SER A 14 4.43 5.99 3.60
N LEU A 15 5.66 5.47 3.53
CA LEU A 15 6.00 4.10 3.93
C LEU A 15 5.77 3.88 5.43
N ILE A 16 6.20 4.80 6.27
CA ILE A 16 6.02 4.71 7.73
C ILE A 16 4.53 4.74 8.08
N LEU A 17 3.75 5.63 7.47
CA LEU A 17 2.32 5.69 7.70
C LEU A 17 1.59 4.45 7.21
N GLY A 18 1.99 3.89 6.06
CA GLY A 18 1.51 2.59 5.59
C GLY A 18 1.79 1.48 6.61
N ALA A 19 3.00 1.44 7.18
CA ALA A 19 3.39 0.48 8.21
C ALA A 19 2.60 0.64 9.51
N LEU A 20 2.39 1.88 9.96
CA LEU A 20 1.60 2.18 11.16
C LEU A 20 0.14 1.77 10.96
N LEU A 21 -0.45 2.08 9.80
CA LEU A 21 -1.83 1.70 9.50
C LEU A 21 -1.97 0.17 9.39
N PHE A 22 -1.03 -0.49 8.73
CA PHE A 22 -0.96 -1.95 8.64
C PHE A 22 -0.86 -2.57 10.04
N GLY A 23 0.07 -2.10 10.88
CA GLY A 23 0.26 -2.59 12.24
C GLY A 23 -0.95 -2.33 13.14
N PHE A 24 -1.59 -1.17 12.99
CA PHE A 24 -2.81 -0.82 13.71
C PHE A 24 -3.95 -1.79 13.38
N VAL A 25 -4.21 -2.05 12.09
CA VAL A 25 -5.26 -3.00 11.67
C VAL A 25 -4.90 -4.42 12.08
N PHE A 26 -3.62 -4.79 11.99
CA PHE A 26 -3.14 -6.12 12.40
C PHE A 26 -3.42 -6.42 13.88
N ILE A 27 -3.26 -5.44 14.77
CA ILE A 27 -3.48 -5.62 16.22
C ILE A 27 -4.97 -5.43 16.57
N GLN A 28 -5.62 -4.40 16.04
CA GLN A 28 -6.95 -4.00 16.47
C GLN A 28 -8.07 -4.81 15.80
N TYR A 29 -7.85 -5.30 14.57
CA TYR A 29 -8.84 -6.00 13.75
C TYR A 29 -8.25 -7.26 13.10
N PRO A 30 -7.88 -8.28 13.89
CA PRO A 30 -7.21 -9.48 13.38
C PRO A 30 -8.05 -10.25 12.35
N GLU A 31 -9.38 -10.33 12.52
CA GLU A 31 -10.27 -11.01 11.57
C GLU A 31 -10.32 -10.29 10.21
N THR A 32 -10.39 -8.95 10.24
CA THR A 32 -10.35 -8.12 9.03
C THR A 32 -9.01 -8.29 8.33
N MET A 33 -7.90 -8.33 9.09
CA MET A 33 -6.57 -8.53 8.54
C MET A 33 -6.42 -9.91 7.88
N SER A 34 -6.96 -10.96 8.49
CA SER A 34 -7.01 -12.30 7.89
C SER A 34 -7.77 -12.28 6.56
N SER A 35 -8.96 -11.67 6.55
CA SER A 35 -9.79 -11.57 5.33
C SER A 35 -9.08 -10.80 4.20
N ILE A 36 -8.30 -9.76 4.53
CA ILE A 36 -7.52 -8.99 3.56
C ILE A 36 -6.36 -9.83 3.00
N LEU A 37 -5.69 -10.61 3.84
CA LEU A 37 -4.63 -11.52 3.39
C LEU A 37 -5.19 -12.63 2.51
N ASP A 38 -6.33 -13.20 2.85
CA ASP A 38 -7.03 -14.21 2.05
C ASP A 38 -7.47 -13.65 0.69
N ALA A 39 -7.94 -12.40 0.67
CA ALA A 39 -8.24 -11.69 -0.58
C ALA A 39 -6.98 -11.46 -1.43
N ALA A 40 -5.84 -11.12 -0.80
CA ALA A 40 -4.57 -10.95 -1.50
C ALA A 40 -4.05 -12.28 -2.08
N SER A 41 -4.21 -13.38 -1.34
CA SER A 41 -3.89 -14.74 -1.82
C SER A 41 -4.77 -15.13 -3.01
N SER A 42 -6.07 -14.86 -2.91
CA SER A 42 -7.03 -15.09 -4.00
C SER A 42 -6.68 -14.28 -5.26
N PHE A 43 -6.30 -13.01 -5.09
CA PHE A 43 -5.86 -12.15 -6.18
C PHE A 43 -4.57 -12.66 -6.84
N LYS A 44 -3.60 -13.14 -6.05
CA LYS A 44 -2.39 -13.79 -6.55
C LYS A 44 -2.73 -15.06 -7.34
N GLY A 45 -3.65 -15.88 -6.83
CA GLY A 45 -4.14 -17.07 -7.52
C GLY A 45 -4.79 -16.74 -8.87
N TRP A 46 -5.60 -15.68 -8.92
CA TRP A 46 -6.20 -15.19 -10.15
C TRP A 46 -5.14 -14.71 -11.15
N LEU A 47 -4.16 -13.91 -10.72
CA LEU A 47 -3.06 -13.43 -11.58
C LEU A 47 -2.26 -14.57 -12.22
N ILE A 48 -1.94 -15.60 -11.42
CA ILE A 48 -1.22 -16.79 -11.90
C ILE A 48 -2.08 -17.59 -12.89
N GLY A 49 -3.40 -17.58 -12.71
CA GLY A 49 -4.38 -18.28 -13.54
C GLY A 49 -4.61 -17.68 -14.93
N LEU A 50 -4.09 -16.48 -15.23
CA LEU A 50 -4.27 -15.79 -16.53
C LEU A 50 -3.47 -16.43 -17.70
N GLY A 51 -2.96 -17.65 -17.56
CA GLY A 51 -2.27 -18.37 -18.64
C GLY A 51 -0.86 -17.87 -18.93
N ILE A 52 -0.24 -17.19 -17.96
CA ILE A 52 1.12 -16.68 -18.07
C ILE A 52 2.11 -17.86 -18.11
N THR A 53 3.13 -17.77 -18.97
CA THR A 53 4.18 -18.79 -19.09
C THR A 53 4.86 -19.08 -17.74
N THR A 54 5.20 -20.33 -17.49
CA THR A 54 5.71 -20.83 -16.20
C THR A 54 6.89 -20.03 -15.64
N GLU A 55 7.77 -19.50 -16.50
CA GLU A 55 8.86 -18.61 -16.09
C GLU A 55 8.36 -17.31 -15.43
N TYR A 56 7.37 -16.65 -16.01
CA TYR A 56 6.79 -15.42 -15.45
C TYR A 56 5.98 -15.69 -14.18
N ASN A 57 5.35 -16.86 -14.10
CA ASN A 57 4.63 -17.27 -12.88
C ASN A 57 5.58 -17.46 -11.68
N ASN A 58 6.83 -17.87 -11.90
CA ASN A 58 7.82 -17.93 -10.83
C ASN A 58 8.18 -16.54 -10.29
N TRP A 59 8.31 -15.54 -11.18
CA TRP A 59 8.53 -14.16 -10.76
C TRP A 59 7.36 -13.61 -9.91
N ILE A 60 6.12 -13.88 -10.32
CA ILE A 60 4.93 -13.48 -9.55
C ILE A 60 4.87 -14.21 -8.20
N ARG A 61 5.29 -15.48 -8.14
CA ARG A 61 5.31 -16.22 -6.86
C ARG A 61 6.33 -15.64 -5.88
N VAL A 62 7.53 -15.31 -6.36
CA VAL A 62 8.66 -14.87 -5.53
C VAL A 62 8.59 -13.39 -5.17
N LEU A 63 8.26 -12.51 -6.13
CA LEU A 63 8.25 -11.07 -5.91
C LEU A 63 7.00 -10.57 -5.20
N LEU A 64 5.94 -11.38 -5.19
CA LEU A 64 4.59 -10.94 -4.84
C LEU A 64 4.09 -11.79 -3.67
N GLU A 65 4.70 -11.59 -2.51
CA GLU A 65 4.19 -12.14 -1.25
C GLU A 65 2.91 -11.43 -0.82
N GLU A 66 1.96 -12.18 -0.26
CA GLU A 66 0.65 -11.68 0.17
C GLU A 66 0.80 -10.52 1.17
N ARG A 67 1.75 -10.65 2.09
CA ARG A 67 2.05 -9.60 3.08
C ARG A 67 2.56 -8.32 2.42
N GLN A 68 3.38 -8.44 1.38
CA GLN A 68 3.93 -7.30 0.66
C GLN A 68 2.87 -6.60 -0.20
N LEU A 69 2.00 -7.37 -0.86
CA LEU A 69 0.82 -6.86 -1.53
C LEU A 69 -0.08 -6.05 -0.60
N VAL A 70 -0.40 -6.63 0.56
CA VAL A 70 -1.28 -5.99 1.53
C VAL A 70 -0.61 -4.73 2.09
N PHE A 71 0.68 -4.77 2.40
CA PHE A 71 1.44 -3.60 2.83
C PHE A 71 1.44 -2.47 1.78
N MET A 72 1.60 -2.80 0.49
CA MET A 72 1.50 -1.83 -0.60
C MET A 72 0.10 -1.22 -0.66
N GLY A 73 -0.95 -2.04 -0.52
CA GLY A 73 -2.34 -1.58 -0.44
C GLY A 73 -2.57 -0.61 0.71
N PHE A 74 -2.13 -0.96 1.92
CA PHE A 74 -2.21 -0.08 3.09
C PHE A 74 -1.42 1.22 2.92
N THR A 75 -0.26 1.16 2.28
CA THR A 75 0.53 2.37 1.96
C THR A 75 -0.24 3.29 1.02
N ILE A 76 -0.90 2.75 -0.02
CA ILE A 76 -1.73 3.53 -0.93
C ILE A 76 -2.93 4.13 -0.19
N LEU A 77 -3.63 3.34 0.63
CA LEU A 77 -4.77 3.81 1.43
C LEU A 77 -4.36 4.92 2.40
N ALA A 78 -3.23 4.78 3.09
CA ALA A 78 -2.70 5.81 3.96
C ALA A 78 -2.41 7.11 3.20
N ARG A 79 -1.90 7.03 1.96
CA ARG A 79 -1.68 8.20 1.11
C ARG A 79 -2.98 8.85 0.64
N ILE A 80 -3.99 8.07 0.29
CA ILE A 80 -5.32 8.59 -0.05
C ILE A 80 -5.92 9.30 1.16
N GLY A 81 -5.87 8.68 2.34
CA GLY A 81 -6.33 9.29 3.59
C GLY A 81 -5.62 10.61 3.89
N LEU A 82 -4.29 10.64 3.80
CA LEU A 82 -3.51 11.87 3.94
C LEU A 82 -3.88 12.93 2.90
N SER A 83 -4.06 12.54 1.65
CA SER A 83 -4.48 13.45 0.57
C SER A 83 -5.82 14.11 0.91
N LEU A 84 -6.80 13.34 1.38
CA LEU A 84 -8.10 13.87 1.77
C LEU A 84 -8.01 14.82 2.98
N LEU A 85 -7.15 14.51 3.96
CA LEU A 85 -6.94 15.35 5.14
C LEU A 85 -6.20 16.65 4.83
N THR A 86 -5.23 16.61 3.90
CA THR A 86 -4.40 17.76 3.54
C THR A 86 -5.04 18.64 2.46
N TYR A 87 -5.95 18.08 1.66
CA TYR A 87 -6.69 18.80 0.63
C TYR A 87 -7.33 20.13 1.10
N PRO A 88 -8.08 20.20 2.22
CA PRO A 88 -8.67 21.45 2.66
C PRO A 88 -7.63 22.52 3.04
N ILE A 89 -6.49 22.11 3.61
CA ILE A 89 -5.40 23.01 4.00
C ILE A 89 -4.74 23.61 2.75
N VAL A 90 -4.51 22.78 1.73
CA VAL A 90 -3.97 23.23 0.44
C VAL A 90 -4.96 24.14 -0.28
N ALA A 91 -6.24 23.77 -0.32
CA ALA A 91 -7.29 24.57 -0.94
C ALA A 91 -7.47 25.95 -0.29
N MET A 92 -7.28 26.05 1.04
CA MET A 92 -7.28 27.34 1.74
C MET A 92 -6.07 28.21 1.37
N ARG A 93 -4.88 27.59 1.20
CA ARG A 93 -3.66 28.30 0.82
C ARG A 93 -3.72 28.87 -0.61
N GLU A 94 -4.37 28.16 -1.54
CA GLU A 94 -4.53 28.61 -2.93
C GLU A 94 -5.51 29.78 -3.10
N ARG A 95 -6.36 30.04 -2.09
CA ARG A 95 -7.31 31.16 -2.08
C ARG A 95 -6.77 32.45 -1.46
N SER A 96 -5.58 32.44 -0.85
CA SER A 96 -4.92 33.60 -0.25
C SER A 96 -3.78 34.11 -1.09
#